data_AF-A0A9D7W083-F1
#
_entry.id   AF-A0A9D7W083-F1
#
_cell.length_a   1.000
_cell.length_b   1.000
_cell.length_c   1.000
_cell.angle_alpha   90.00
_cell.angle_beta   90.00
_cell.angle_gamma   90.00
#
_symmetry.space_group_name_H-M   'P 1'
#
loop_
_entity.id
_entity.type
_entity.pdbx_description
1 polymer ?
#
loop_
_entity_poly.entity_id
_entity_poly.type
_entity_poly.pdbx_seq_one_letter_code
_entity_poly.pdbx_strand_id
1 'polypeptide(L)'
;MPLSIQYVTSLDAVVDEAVEFLSQPMDLFTSYKIVIPTIGARSWLADKLARRLGSTDEQLGDGIVAGVDFSYPGSLSQLIGSDDYENDPWSVQRLTFSVLDIIVQSPHYEWLIQQAGGPLLAAWRIADRFDHYHFRRPGMILGWEDGKPVLAPTAEERNGTGNE
;
A
#
# COMPACT_ATOMS: atom_id res chain seq x y z
N MET A 1 -18.42 10.79 0.51
CA MET A 1 -17.58 11.90 0.00
C MET A 1 -17.24 11.62 -1.45
N PRO A 2 -17.41 12.59 -2.36
CA PRO A 2 -17.01 12.41 -3.75
C PRO A 2 -15.47 12.40 -3.87
N LEU A 3 -14.94 11.53 -4.72
CA LEU A 3 -13.51 11.56 -5.10
C LEU A 3 -13.30 12.69 -6.11
N SER A 4 -12.51 13.71 -5.73
CA SER A 4 -12.05 14.75 -6.66
C SER A 4 -10.72 14.32 -7.28
N ILE A 5 -10.59 14.51 -8.59
CA ILE A 5 -9.36 14.24 -9.34
C ILE A 5 -8.95 15.53 -10.04
N GLN A 6 -7.72 15.95 -9.82
CA GLN A 6 -7.16 17.13 -10.45
C GLN A 6 -5.89 16.78 -11.22
N TYR A 7 -5.69 17.46 -12.36
CA TYR A 7 -4.49 17.34 -13.16
C TYR A 7 -3.64 18.59 -12.98
N VAL A 8 -2.43 18.40 -12.47
CA VAL A 8 -1.47 19.48 -12.24
C VAL A 8 -0.27 19.34 -13.17
N THR A 9 0.31 20.46 -13.58
CA THR A 9 1.49 20.50 -14.47
C THR A 9 2.81 20.53 -13.71
N SER A 10 2.77 20.84 -12.41
CA SER A 10 3.91 20.84 -11.50
C SER A 10 3.47 20.41 -10.11
N LEU A 11 4.39 19.82 -9.34
CA LEU A 11 4.16 19.50 -7.93
C LEU A 11 4.03 20.78 -7.08
N ASP A 12 4.62 21.91 -7.48
CA ASP A 12 4.41 23.19 -6.79
C ASP A 12 2.93 23.62 -6.79
N ALA A 13 2.14 23.21 -7.78
CA ALA A 13 0.73 23.60 -7.90
C ALA A 13 -0.15 22.95 -6.82
N VAL A 14 0.28 21.84 -6.19
CA VAL A 14 -0.49 21.20 -5.11
C VAL A 14 -0.21 21.81 -3.74
N VAL A 15 0.80 22.69 -3.62
CA VAL A 15 1.21 23.24 -2.32
C VAL A 15 0.13 24.15 -1.75
N ASP A 16 -0.49 25.00 -2.58
CA ASP A 16 -1.53 25.92 -2.14
C ASP A 16 -2.75 25.17 -1.58
N GLU A 17 -3.22 24.14 -2.29
CA GLU A 17 -4.34 23.30 -1.85
C GLU A 17 -3.98 22.49 -0.59
N ALA A 18 -2.75 21.98 -0.50
CA ALA A 18 -2.29 21.26 0.69
C ALA A 18 -2.21 22.18 1.91
N VAL A 19 -1.79 23.45 1.75
CA VAL A 19 -1.82 24.45 2.83
C VAL A 19 -3.25 24.73 3.25
N GLU A 20 -4.17 24.91 2.31
CA GLU A 20 -5.59 25.15 2.59
C GLU A 20 -6.21 23.97 3.36
N PHE A 21 -5.94 22.74 2.91
CA PHE A 21 -6.40 21.52 3.57
C PHE A 21 -5.88 21.41 5.00
N LEU A 22 -4.58 21.62 5.22
CA LEU A 22 -3.96 21.53 6.54
C LEU A 22 -4.34 22.68 7.49
N SER A 23 -4.82 23.80 6.95
CA SER A 23 -5.27 24.96 7.73
C SER A 23 -6.69 24.81 8.27
N GLN A 24 -7.42 23.77 7.84
CA GLN A 24 -8.76 23.50 8.38
C GLN A 24 -8.66 23.15 9.87
N PRO A 25 -9.67 23.48 10.69
CA PRO A 25 -9.66 23.08 12.09
C PRO A 25 -9.95 21.58 12.21
N MET A 26 -9.07 20.86 12.90
CA MET A 26 -9.22 19.45 13.23
C MET A 26 -8.96 19.23 14.72
N ASP A 27 -9.46 18.11 15.27
CA ASP A 27 -9.12 17.66 16.61
C ASP A 27 -7.61 17.48 16.81
N LEU A 28 -7.11 17.86 17.99
CA LEU A 28 -5.68 17.90 18.30
C LEU A 28 -4.97 16.54 18.21
N PHE A 29 -5.72 15.45 18.34
CA PHE A 29 -5.19 14.08 18.30
C PHE A 29 -5.40 13.39 16.95
N THR A 30 -6.09 14.03 16.02
CA THR A 30 -6.29 13.48 14.68
C THR A 30 -5.20 14.01 13.76
N SER A 31 -4.52 13.12 13.04
CA SER A 31 -3.52 13.51 12.05
C SER A 31 -4.15 13.66 10.67
N TYR A 32 -3.75 14.70 9.95
CA TYR A 32 -4.04 14.83 8.53
C TYR A 32 -3.32 13.74 7.75
N LYS A 33 -4.00 13.05 6.85
CA LYS A 33 -3.39 11.99 6.05
C LYS A 33 -3.09 12.50 4.64
N ILE A 34 -1.82 12.43 4.24
CA ILE A 34 -1.38 12.78 2.88
C ILE A 34 -0.64 11.57 2.29
N VAL A 35 -1.14 11.07 1.16
CA VAL A 35 -0.52 9.93 0.44
C VAL A 35 0.41 10.45 -0.64
N ILE A 36 1.66 10.01 -0.63
CA ILE A 36 2.74 10.52 -1.50
C ILE A 36 3.46 9.36 -2.21
N PRO A 37 3.89 9.51 -3.47
CA PRO A 37 4.51 8.43 -4.22
C PRO A 37 5.91 8.03 -3.72
N THR A 38 6.71 8.98 -3.23
CA THR A 38 8.12 8.75 -2.87
C THR A 38 8.56 9.54 -1.65
N ILE A 39 9.63 9.09 -1.01
CA ILE A 39 10.25 9.83 0.10
C ILE A 39 10.79 11.19 -0.32
N GLY A 40 11.25 11.33 -1.57
CA GLY A 40 11.72 12.63 -2.10
C GLY A 40 10.60 13.65 -2.19
N ALA A 41 9.44 13.24 -2.73
CA ALA A 41 8.26 14.09 -2.76
C ALA A 41 7.76 14.44 -1.35
N ARG A 42 7.87 13.52 -0.38
CA ARG A 42 7.54 13.76 1.03
C ARG A 42 8.43 14.84 1.63
N SER A 43 9.76 14.67 1.54
CA SER A 43 10.71 15.63 2.12
C SER A 43 10.56 17.02 1.51
N TRP A 44 10.38 17.08 0.19
CA TRP A 44 10.15 18.33 -0.53
C TRP A 44 8.84 19.01 -0.12
N LEU A 45 7.74 18.26 -0.01
CA LEU A 45 6.43 18.83 0.34
C LEU A 45 6.42 19.29 1.80
N ALA A 46 6.99 18.50 2.71
CA ALA A 46 7.09 18.87 4.12
C ALA A 46 7.87 20.18 4.31
N ASP A 47 8.98 20.36 3.59
CA ASP A 47 9.78 21.59 3.61
C ASP A 47 9.01 22.81 3.04
N LYS A 48 8.29 22.63 1.92
CA LYS A 48 7.45 23.68 1.32
C LYS A 48 6.31 24.10 2.25
N LEU A 49 5.66 23.12 2.88
CA LEU A 49 4.55 23.35 3.79
C LEU A 49 5.04 24.00 5.10
N ALA A 50 6.19 23.59 5.65
CA ALA A 50 6.72 24.14 6.90
C ALA A 50 7.03 25.63 6.79
N ARG A 51 7.50 26.08 5.62
CA ARG A 51 7.74 27.50 5.38
C ARG A 51 6.48 28.37 5.34
N ARG A 52 5.30 27.76 5.18
CA ARG A 52 4.02 28.49 5.06
C ARG A 52 3.09 28.28 6.25
N LEU A 53 3.07 27.09 6.83
CA LEU A 53 2.19 26.73 7.94
C LEU A 53 2.82 27.11 9.27
N GLY A 54 2.08 27.88 10.08
CA GLY A 54 2.53 28.31 11.41
C GLY A 54 3.69 29.31 11.39
N SER A 55 3.99 29.91 10.24
CA SER A 55 5.00 30.96 10.13
C SER A 55 4.44 32.32 10.58
N THR A 56 5.29 33.11 11.23
CA THR A 56 4.94 34.47 11.68
C THR A 56 4.79 35.44 10.51
N ASP A 57 5.56 35.21 9.43
CA ASP A 57 5.55 35.97 8.17
C ASP A 57 6.05 35.05 7.04
N GLU A 58 5.45 35.13 5.85
CA GLU A 58 5.86 34.35 4.67
C GLU A 58 7.36 34.50 4.32
N GLN A 59 7.97 35.62 4.69
CA GLN A 59 9.38 35.90 4.43
C GLN A 59 10.34 35.24 5.44
N LEU A 60 9.89 34.98 6.66
CA LEU A 60 10.70 34.40 7.73
C LEU A 60 10.81 32.88 7.58
N GLY A 61 9.75 32.22 7.12
CA GLY A 61 9.74 30.77 6.90
C GLY A 61 10.02 29.96 8.17
N ASP A 62 9.69 30.53 9.33
CA ASP A 62 9.92 29.99 10.68
C ASP A 62 8.84 29.00 11.15
N GLY A 63 7.99 28.55 10.22
CA GLY A 63 6.88 27.66 10.50
C GLY A 63 7.26 26.18 10.66
N ILE A 64 6.25 25.36 10.95
CA ILE A 64 6.40 23.92 11.15
C ILE A 64 5.19 23.17 10.58
N VAL A 65 5.46 22.02 9.97
CA VAL A 65 4.42 21.04 9.64
C VAL A 65 4.41 19.96 10.71
N ALA A 66 3.30 19.87 11.43
CA ALA A 66 3.07 18.86 12.46
C ALA A 66 1.65 18.29 12.33
N GLY A 67 1.39 17.14 12.95
CA GLY A 67 0.07 16.50 12.89
C GLY A 67 -0.28 15.97 11.49
N VAL A 68 0.72 15.66 10.66
CA VAL A 68 0.53 15.08 9.33
C VAL A 68 1.15 13.69 9.26
N ASP A 69 0.34 12.70 8.91
CA ASP A 69 0.76 11.36 8.55
C ASP A 69 0.99 11.29 7.03
N PHE A 70 2.27 11.17 6.67
CA PHE A 70 2.68 10.97 5.28
C PHE A 70 2.80 9.48 4.99
N SER A 71 1.84 8.95 4.23
CA SER A 71 1.75 7.55 3.86
C SER A 71 2.00 7.33 2.36
N TYR A 72 2.06 6.08 1.92
CA TYR A 72 2.35 5.71 0.53
C TYR A 72 1.15 4.99 -0.12
N PRO A 73 1.03 4.95 -1.45
CA PRO A 73 -0.13 4.34 -2.12
C PRO A 73 -0.45 2.91 -1.67
N GLY A 74 0.56 2.11 -1.32
CA GLY A 74 0.36 0.75 -0.81
C GLY A 74 -0.37 0.68 0.54
N SER A 75 -0.39 1.77 1.32
CA SER A 75 -1.12 1.86 2.61
C SER A 75 -2.57 2.32 2.45
N LEU A 76 -3.04 2.57 1.23
CA LEU A 76 -4.38 3.12 1.00
C LEU A 76 -5.50 2.16 1.47
N SER A 77 -5.27 0.84 1.38
CA SER A 77 -6.20 -0.16 1.92
C SER A 77 -6.46 0.03 3.42
N GLN A 78 -5.41 0.31 4.19
CA GLN A 78 -5.52 0.63 5.62
C GLN A 78 -6.34 1.89 5.86
N LEU A 79 -6.14 2.92 5.02
CA LEU A 79 -6.81 4.21 5.15
C LEU A 79 -8.32 4.10 4.89
N ILE A 80 -8.71 3.18 4.00
CA ILE A 80 -10.11 2.91 3.62
C ILE A 80 -10.79 1.96 4.63
N GLY A 81 -10.05 1.41 5.60
CA GLY A 81 -10.61 0.62 6.69
C GLY A 81 -10.81 -0.85 6.36
N SER A 82 -9.93 -1.47 5.57
CA SER A 82 -9.87 -2.93 5.51
C SER A 82 -9.50 -3.48 6.90
N ASP A 83 -10.32 -4.40 7.41
CA ASP A 83 -10.20 -4.98 8.76
C ASP A 83 -8.75 -5.38 9.09
N ASP A 84 -8.31 -4.91 10.25
CA ASP A 84 -7.20 -5.41 11.05
C ASP A 84 -5.86 -5.62 10.31
N TYR A 85 -5.33 -4.59 9.64
CA TYR A 85 -4.01 -4.65 8.99
C TYR A 85 -2.90 -5.22 9.89
N GLU A 86 -2.90 -4.89 11.19
CA GLU A 86 -1.91 -5.43 12.14
C GLU A 86 -2.05 -6.94 12.33
N ASN A 87 -3.27 -7.47 12.21
CA ASN A 87 -3.56 -8.90 12.29
C ASN A 87 -3.91 -9.53 10.94
N ASP A 88 -3.54 -8.88 9.82
CA ASP A 88 -3.83 -9.41 8.50
C ASP A 88 -3.16 -10.77 8.31
N PRO A 89 -3.94 -11.87 8.23
CA PRO A 89 -3.38 -13.20 8.05
C PRO A 89 -2.64 -13.34 6.71
N TRP A 90 -2.94 -12.47 5.74
CA TRP A 90 -2.31 -12.43 4.42
C TRP A 90 -1.07 -11.54 4.35
N SER A 91 -0.66 -10.91 5.46
CA SER A 91 0.62 -10.22 5.52
C SER A 91 1.78 -11.16 5.19
N VAL A 92 2.76 -10.66 4.42
CA VAL A 92 3.93 -11.44 4.01
C VAL A 92 4.62 -12.11 5.20
N GLN A 93 4.71 -11.41 6.34
CA GLN A 93 5.33 -11.94 7.56
C GLN A 93 4.59 -13.17 8.08
N ARG A 94 3.25 -13.12 8.19
CA ARG A 94 2.44 -14.24 8.72
C ARG A 94 2.35 -15.38 7.71
N LEU A 95 2.09 -15.07 6.44
CA LEU A 95 2.06 -16.07 5.36
C LEU A 95 3.38 -16.84 5.24
N THR A 96 4.52 -16.19 5.47
CA THR A 96 5.82 -16.86 5.44
C THR A 96 5.85 -18.07 6.38
N PHE A 97 5.30 -17.95 7.59
CA PHE A 97 5.27 -19.07 8.54
C PHE A 97 4.26 -20.14 8.14
N SER A 98 3.06 -19.75 7.67
CA SER A 98 2.08 -20.72 7.17
C SER A 98 2.60 -21.52 5.97
N VAL A 99 3.30 -20.87 5.05
CA VAL A 99 3.93 -21.54 3.90
C VAL A 99 5.10 -22.42 4.35
N LEU A 100 5.90 -21.96 5.30
CA LEU A 100 7.02 -22.73 5.86
C LEU A 100 6.53 -24.08 6.42
N ASP A 101 5.45 -24.06 7.20
CA ASP A 101 4.85 -25.27 7.76
C ASP A 101 4.43 -26.26 6.67
N ILE A 102 3.88 -25.76 5.56
CA ILE A 102 3.45 -26.60 4.43
C ILE A 102 4.65 -27.19 3.66
N ILE A 103 5.64 -26.37 3.32
CA ILE A 103 6.73 -26.82 2.43
C ILE A 103 7.68 -27.79 3.12
N VAL A 104 7.88 -27.68 4.44
CA VAL A 104 8.77 -28.57 5.21
C VAL A 104 8.13 -29.95 5.43
N GLN A 105 6.80 -30.05 5.39
CA GLN A 105 6.09 -31.32 5.59
C GLN A 105 6.06 -32.21 4.34
N SER A 106 6.41 -31.68 3.16
CA SER A 106 6.31 -32.42 1.90
C SER A 106 7.64 -32.46 1.15
N PRO A 107 8.16 -33.66 0.82
CA PRO A 107 9.39 -33.80 0.03
C PRO A 107 9.26 -33.24 -1.39
N HIS A 108 8.04 -32.96 -1.85
CA HIS A 108 7.79 -32.39 -3.18
C HIS A 108 8.43 -31.01 -3.39
N TYR A 109 8.67 -30.26 -2.31
CA TYR A 109 9.21 -28.90 -2.36
C TYR A 109 10.72 -28.81 -2.07
N GLU A 110 11.39 -29.95 -1.87
CA GLU A 110 12.82 -29.99 -1.50
C GLU A 110 13.71 -29.26 -2.52
N TRP A 111 13.42 -29.41 -3.81
CA TRP A 111 14.14 -28.71 -4.88
C TRP A 111 14.03 -27.18 -4.76
N LEU A 112 12.85 -26.68 -4.37
CA LEU A 112 12.59 -25.25 -4.23
C LEU A 112 13.32 -24.68 -3.00
N ILE A 113 13.32 -25.45 -1.91
CA ILE A 113 14.05 -25.13 -0.68
C ILE A 113 15.56 -25.00 -0.97
N GLN A 114 16.12 -25.96 -1.70
CA GLN A 114 17.53 -25.95 -2.10
C GLN A 114 17.85 -24.76 -3.01
N GLN A 115 17.02 -24.50 -4.03
CA GLN A 115 17.21 -23.37 -4.95
C GLN A 115 17.11 -22.01 -4.23
N ALA A 116 16.26 -21.90 -3.22
CA ALA A 116 16.11 -20.66 -2.45
C ALA A 116 17.25 -20.39 -1.46
N GLY A 117 18.05 -21.41 -1.14
CA GLY A 117 19.11 -21.34 -0.13
C GLY A 117 18.59 -21.60 1.29
N GLY A 118 17.43 -22.26 1.44
CA GLY A 118 16.87 -22.65 2.73
C GLY A 118 15.34 -22.52 2.80
N PRO A 119 14.71 -23.20 3.76
CA PRO A 119 13.24 -23.32 3.80
C PRO A 119 12.57 -22.00 4.14
N LEU A 120 13.14 -21.20 5.05
CA LEU A 120 12.60 -19.88 5.39
C LEU A 120 12.63 -18.92 4.19
N LEU A 121 13.73 -18.91 3.43
CA LEU A 121 13.85 -18.08 2.23
C LEU A 121 12.90 -18.53 1.12
N ALA A 122 12.69 -19.83 0.95
CA ALA A 122 11.68 -20.36 0.02
C ALA A 122 10.27 -19.90 0.41
N ALA A 123 9.90 -20.07 1.68
CA ALA A 123 8.60 -19.65 2.18
C ALA A 123 8.37 -18.15 2.04
N TRP A 124 9.37 -17.33 2.39
CA TRP A 124 9.30 -15.87 2.22
C TRP A 124 9.12 -15.46 0.76
N ARG A 125 9.86 -16.07 -0.17
CA ARG A 125 9.73 -15.80 -1.61
C ARG A 125 8.34 -16.16 -2.16
N ILE A 126 7.72 -17.21 -1.62
CA ILE A 126 6.34 -17.58 -1.98
C ILE A 126 5.37 -16.54 -1.40
N ALA A 127 5.48 -16.20 -0.12
CA ALA A 127 4.60 -15.21 0.53
C ALA A 127 4.68 -13.84 -0.16
N ASP A 128 5.88 -13.36 -0.47
CA ASP A 128 6.11 -12.12 -1.23
C ASP A 128 5.46 -12.17 -2.63
N ARG A 129 5.47 -13.35 -3.25
CA ARG A 129 4.81 -13.53 -4.55
C ARG A 129 3.28 -13.48 -4.41
N PHE A 130 2.71 -14.06 -3.37
CA PHE A 130 1.28 -13.99 -3.07
C PHE A 130 0.81 -12.55 -2.83
N ASP A 131 1.59 -11.75 -2.10
CA ASP A 131 1.32 -10.32 -1.89
C ASP A 131 1.33 -9.55 -3.23
N HIS A 132 2.36 -9.76 -4.04
CA HIS A 132 2.41 -9.18 -5.39
C HIS A 132 1.21 -9.59 -6.27
N TYR A 133 0.77 -10.84 -6.19
CA TYR A 133 -0.38 -11.32 -6.94
C TYR A 133 -1.70 -10.76 -6.43
N HIS A 134 -1.87 -10.58 -5.12
CA HIS A 134 -3.05 -9.92 -4.57
C HIS A 134 -3.22 -8.51 -5.16
N PHE A 135 -2.13 -7.76 -5.31
CA PHE A 135 -2.20 -6.41 -5.86
C PHE A 135 -2.31 -6.35 -7.39
N ARG A 136 -1.57 -7.21 -8.11
CA ARG A 136 -1.43 -7.12 -9.58
C ARG A 136 -2.32 -8.08 -10.36
N ARG A 137 -2.70 -9.21 -9.77
CA ARG A 137 -3.41 -10.32 -10.42
C ARG A 137 -4.41 -11.00 -9.46
N PRO A 138 -5.32 -10.25 -8.80
CA PRO A 138 -6.20 -10.82 -7.78
C PRO A 138 -7.08 -11.97 -8.30
N GLY A 139 -7.48 -11.93 -9.57
CA GLY A 139 -8.26 -13.01 -10.19
C GLY A 139 -7.54 -14.37 -10.21
N MET A 140 -6.21 -14.38 -10.09
CA MET A 140 -5.43 -15.62 -10.09
C MET A 140 -5.61 -16.37 -8.77
N ILE A 141 -5.61 -15.62 -7.66
CA ILE A 141 -5.83 -16.17 -6.32
C ILE A 141 -7.26 -16.73 -6.20
N LEU A 142 -8.24 -15.98 -6.68
CA LEU A 142 -9.64 -16.43 -6.73
C LEU A 142 -9.80 -17.71 -7.58
N GLY A 143 -9.11 -17.79 -8.72
CA GLY A 143 -9.09 -19.00 -9.54
C GLY A 143 -8.46 -20.20 -8.83
N TRP A 144 -7.35 -20.00 -8.10
CA TRP A 144 -6.70 -21.06 -7.33
C TRP A 144 -7.54 -21.55 -6.15
N GLU A 145 -8.27 -20.65 -5.49
CA GLU A 145 -9.23 -20.99 -4.43
C GLU A 145 -10.35 -21.91 -4.96
N ASP A 146 -10.82 -21.66 -6.18
CA ASP A 146 -11.75 -22.52 -6.93
C ASP A 146 -11.13 -23.83 -7.44
N GLY A 147 -9.85 -24.08 -7.18
CA GLY A 147 -9.11 -25.25 -7.69
C GLY A 147 -8.75 -25.18 -9.18
N LYS A 148 -8.90 -24.02 -9.82
CA LYS A 148 -8.57 -23.81 -11.23
C LYS A 148 -7.12 -23.30 -11.35
N PRO A 149 -6.20 -24.00 -12.03
CA PRO A 149 -4.79 -23.58 -12.13
C PRO A 149 -4.58 -22.46 -13.16
N VAL A 150 -5.18 -21.28 -12.92
CA VAL A 150 -5.07 -20.10 -13.79
C VAL A 150 -3.69 -19.47 -13.60
N LEU A 151 -2.95 -19.22 -14.69
CA LEU A 151 -1.60 -18.62 -14.64
C LEU A 151 -1.55 -17.16 -15.11
N ALA A 152 -2.61 -16.69 -15.76
CA ALA A 152 -2.73 -15.32 -16.24
C ALA A 152 -4.22 -14.95 -16.37
N PRO A 153 -4.87 -14.49 -15.29
CA PRO A 153 -6.24 -13.98 -15.39
C PRO A 153 -6.23 -12.72 -16.25
N THR A 154 -7.06 -12.67 -17.29
CA THR A 154 -7.39 -11.41 -17.95
C THR A 154 -8.26 -10.58 -17.01
N ALA A 155 -7.98 -9.27 -16.88
CA ALA A 155 -8.68 -8.40 -15.93
C ALA A 155 -10.22 -8.34 -16.15
N GLU A 156 -10.70 -8.80 -17.30
CA GLU A 156 -12.10 -8.79 -17.71
C GLU A 156 -12.88 -10.08 -17.40
N GLU A 157 -12.28 -11.14 -16.84
CA GLU A 157 -13.01 -12.37 -16.50
C GLU A 157 -13.86 -12.25 -15.20
N ARG A 158 -14.47 -11.09 -14.97
CA ARG A 158 -15.57 -10.98 -14.01
C ARG A 158 -16.89 -11.30 -14.73
N ASN A 159 -17.36 -12.52 -14.50
CA ASN A 159 -18.68 -13.07 -14.87
C ASN A 159 -18.81 -13.63 -16.29
N GLY A 160 -18.35 -14.87 -16.48
CA GLY A 160 -19.03 -15.80 -17.38
C GLY A 160 -20.38 -16.19 -16.77
N THR A 161 -21.41 -15.39 -17.05
CA THR A 161 -22.78 -15.92 -17.06
C THR A 161 -22.96 -16.72 -18.34
N GLY A 162 -23.37 -17.97 -18.18
CA GLY A 162 -23.72 -18.92 -19.24
C GLY A 162 -23.87 -20.29 -18.56
N ASN A 163 -25.02 -20.62 -17.98
CA ASN A 163 -26.13 -21.26 -18.69
C ASN A 163 -25.81 -21.59 -20.16
N GLU A 164 -25.34 -22.80 -20.40
CA GLU A 164 -26.10 -23.88 -21.07
C GLU A 164 -25.47 -25.24 -20.74
#